data_AF-A0A8T4C733-F1
#
_entry.id   AF-A0A8T4C733-F1
#
_cell.length_a   1.000
_cell.length_b   1.000
_cell.length_c   1.000
_cell.angle_alpha   90.00
_cell.angle_beta   90.00
_cell.angle_gamma   90.00
#
_symmetry.space_group_name_H-M   'P 1'
#
loop_
_entity.id
_entity.type
_entity.pdbx_description
1 polymer ?
#
loop_
_entity_poly.entity_id
_entity_poly.type
_entity_poly.pdbx_seq_one_letter_code
_entity_poly.pdbx_strand_id
1 'polypeptide(L)'
;MPNQEAIIANIRKLEGMGLHGEELIKQLESMGIPRTQAERWIREANQTSGEIDLSTMNNRPTRQTNSTRTITIPIPANENKITNENPRVSSAYVSPNPPSSPLATEKLWEKGILSTVDAKLGQMERLKKELDDVIETRIQAHYDSMEKKLEALFEAQRELYKFKMDAQLDAKTKEVEEILDQKINDIKTLNLSTQEDLQRIKGQKMIIEDMAKEFSEKTSNLETTKKAILQDVGEKLEELETKVNELMSETESRVQNVENRATKTLELEEKITSNLSVQMEEQANKIVEEKVEDLRMEIKKEIVELKKLGADLASKDIQEVVQEFKDMNTTLEKTKKGIDELLEQKTRDIDKAMDQKLNSIDKIVNTKMETIVNEKEQSFSKKVEVQSMDVNSLKRELGQKLLETETRMQALDGFQKQFLETLKKSNAEREDLMSTLKKKIDTFDARMDEKISIVDQRLKQLDVVVGELGNLLMQLKSQQANASAAAQPPTLPPGPAPTPSGKKQGFNPFGK
;
A
#
# COMPACT_ATOMS: atom_id res chain seq x y z
N MET A 1 -26.93 0.68 22.74
CA MET A 1 -28.11 1.57 22.82
C MET A 1 -27.64 2.92 23.32
N PRO A 2 -27.75 4.00 22.52
CA PRO A 2 -27.34 5.32 22.95
C PRO A 2 -28.11 5.73 24.22
N ASN A 3 -27.39 6.32 25.18
CA ASN A 3 -27.90 6.69 26.49
C ASN A 3 -29.12 7.62 26.34
N GLN A 4 -30.31 7.16 26.74
CA GLN A 4 -31.58 7.87 26.53
C GLN A 4 -31.54 9.31 27.08
N GLU A 5 -30.84 9.51 28.20
CA GLU A 5 -30.63 10.84 28.80
C GLU A 5 -29.81 11.77 27.89
N ALA A 6 -28.81 11.25 27.17
CA ALA A 6 -28.00 12.05 26.25
C ALA A 6 -28.79 12.45 25.00
N ILE A 7 -29.68 11.58 24.51
CA ILE A 7 -30.56 11.90 23.40
C ILE A 7 -31.59 12.96 23.82
N ILE A 8 -32.19 12.81 25.00
CA ILE A 8 -33.14 13.81 25.54
C ILE A 8 -32.43 15.16 25.75
N ALA A 9 -31.19 15.18 26.24
CA ALA A 9 -30.41 16.40 26.39
C ALA A 9 -30.09 17.07 25.03
N ASN A 10 -29.77 16.29 24.00
CA ASN A 10 -29.54 16.80 22.65
C ASN A 10 -30.83 17.32 22.00
N ILE A 11 -31.96 16.63 22.21
CA ILE A 11 -33.28 17.10 21.78
C ILE A 11 -33.59 18.47 22.37
N ARG A 12 -33.36 18.67 23.67
CA ARG A 12 -33.53 20.00 24.31
C ARG A 12 -32.62 21.07 23.70
N LYS A 13 -31.37 20.70 23.36
CA LYS A 13 -30.42 21.62 22.73
C LYS A 13 -30.90 22.03 21.34
N LEU A 14 -31.44 21.10 20.56
CA LEU A 14 -31.99 21.37 19.23
C LEU A 14 -33.29 22.19 19.29
N GLU A 15 -34.16 21.93 20.26
CA GLU A 15 -35.32 22.79 20.54
C GLU A 15 -34.90 24.21 20.95
N GLY A 16 -33.84 24.34 21.75
CA GLY A 16 -33.23 25.63 22.09
C GLY A 16 -32.60 26.36 20.90
N MET A 17 -32.35 25.67 19.80
CA MET A 17 -31.87 26.24 18.53
C MET A 17 -33.02 26.54 17.55
N GLY A 18 -34.28 26.39 17.97
CA GLY A 18 -35.48 26.75 17.19
C GLY A 18 -36.01 25.65 16.27
N LEU A 19 -35.47 24.43 16.34
CA LEU A 19 -35.99 23.26 15.62
C LEU A 19 -37.12 22.62 16.44
N HIS A 20 -38.35 22.72 15.95
CA HIS A 20 -39.54 22.22 16.65
C HIS A 20 -40.34 21.21 15.83
N GLY A 21 -41.00 20.30 16.53
CA GLY A 21 -42.02 19.41 15.95
C GLY A 21 -41.49 18.51 14.83
N GLU A 22 -42.12 18.61 13.65
CA GLU A 22 -41.93 17.70 12.52
C GLU A 22 -40.50 17.70 11.96
N GLU A 23 -39.79 18.82 12.06
CA GLU A 23 -38.43 18.96 11.54
C GLU A 23 -37.41 18.24 12.42
N LEU A 24 -37.65 18.25 13.75
CA LEU A 24 -36.88 17.49 14.72
C LEU A 24 -37.15 15.99 14.59
N ILE A 25 -38.41 15.60 14.34
CA ILE A 25 -38.79 14.20 14.07
C ILE A 25 -38.05 13.67 12.84
N LYS A 26 -38.02 14.43 11.73
CA LYS A 26 -37.29 14.05 10.51
C LYS A 26 -35.79 13.89 10.73
N GLN A 27 -35.17 14.75 11.55
CA GLN A 27 -33.75 14.59 11.90
C GLN A 27 -33.52 13.32 12.72
N LEU A 28 -34.36 13.02 13.71
CA LEU A 28 -34.24 11.81 14.51
C LEU A 28 -34.51 10.53 13.66
N GLU A 29 -35.45 10.59 12.72
CA GLU A 29 -35.67 9.53 11.73
C GLU A 29 -34.44 9.34 10.83
N SER A 30 -33.79 10.42 10.39
CA SER A 30 -32.55 10.34 9.62
C SER A 30 -31.37 9.75 10.42
N MET A 31 -31.45 9.81 11.74
CA MET A 31 -30.52 9.15 12.67
C MET A 31 -30.93 7.70 13.00
N GLY A 32 -31.95 7.15 12.33
CA GLY A 32 -32.40 5.77 12.50
C GLY A 32 -33.34 5.54 13.68
N ILE A 33 -33.88 6.60 14.30
CA ILE A 33 -34.84 6.49 15.41
C ILE A 33 -36.25 6.39 14.84
N PRO A 34 -37.03 5.34 15.17
CA PRO A 34 -38.42 5.23 14.72
C PRO A 34 -39.26 6.43 15.15
N ARG A 35 -40.14 6.91 14.27
CA ARG A 35 -41.01 8.07 14.49
C ARG A 35 -41.72 8.07 15.84
N THR A 36 -42.30 6.93 16.21
CA THR A 36 -43.04 6.75 17.48
C THR A 36 -42.15 6.90 18.71
N GLN A 37 -40.86 6.56 18.59
CA GLN A 37 -39.86 6.72 19.64
C GLN A 37 -39.33 8.15 19.71
N ALA A 38 -39.13 8.80 18.56
CA ALA A 38 -38.78 10.22 18.47
C ALA A 38 -39.87 11.10 19.11
N GLU A 39 -41.14 10.89 18.77
CA GLU A 39 -42.28 11.61 19.35
C GLU A 39 -42.37 11.44 20.88
N ARG A 40 -42.04 10.25 21.39
CA ARG A 40 -42.01 9.97 22.84
C ARG A 40 -40.89 10.75 23.54
N TRP A 41 -39.68 10.76 22.98
CA TRP A 41 -38.54 11.47 23.56
C TRP A 41 -38.69 12.99 23.50
N ILE A 42 -39.31 13.53 22.46
CA ILE A 42 -39.64 14.96 22.37
C ILE A 42 -40.65 15.34 23.46
N ARG A 43 -41.66 14.49 23.70
CA ARG A 43 -42.63 14.72 24.78
C ARG A 43 -41.98 14.65 26.17
N GLU A 44 -41.04 13.72 26.36
CA GLU A 44 -40.27 13.56 27.60
C GLU A 44 -39.32 14.73 27.86
N ALA A 45 -38.66 15.24 26.82
CA ALA A 45 -37.81 16.44 26.85
C ALA A 45 -38.60 17.69 27.26
N ASN A 46 -39.83 17.84 26.74
CA ASN A 46 -40.72 18.97 27.03
C ASN A 46 -41.44 18.89 28.39
N GLN A 47 -41.59 17.70 28.98
CA GLN A 47 -42.16 17.54 30.32
C GLN A 47 -41.16 17.88 31.44
N THR A 48 -39.87 17.87 31.13
CA THR A 48 -38.78 18.09 32.10
C THR A 48 -38.19 19.50 32.03
N SER A 49 -38.67 20.36 31.12
CA SER A 49 -38.28 21.77 30.97
C SER A 49 -39.11 22.73 31.85
N GLY A 50 -39.68 22.24 32.94
CA GLY A 50 -40.12 23.07 34.06
C GLY A 50 -38.92 23.55 34.88
N GLU A 51 -38.31 24.65 34.42
CA GLU A 51 -37.58 25.68 35.20
C GLU A 51 -36.53 25.20 36.23
N ILE A 52 -35.23 25.21 35.86
CA ILE A 52 -34.12 25.37 36.82
C ILE A 52 -33.03 26.28 36.24
N ASP A 53 -32.82 27.38 36.96
CA ASP A 53 -31.84 28.44 36.79
C ASP A 53 -30.40 27.97 37.12
N LEU A 54 -29.42 28.41 36.32
CA LEU A 54 -28.03 27.98 36.33
C LEU A 54 -27.20 28.89 37.26
N SER A 55 -27.23 28.61 38.56
CA SER A 55 -26.15 29.06 39.45
C SER A 55 -26.00 28.14 40.67
N THR A 56 -24.74 27.74 40.92
CA THR A 56 -24.19 26.99 42.07
C THR A 56 -24.12 25.46 41.97
N MET A 57 -22.94 24.95 41.59
CA MET A 57 -22.46 23.61 41.96
C MET A 57 -21.16 23.75 42.76
N ASN A 58 -21.28 23.85 44.07
CA ASN A 58 -20.25 23.40 45.01
C ASN A 58 -20.93 22.90 46.29
N ASN A 59 -20.45 21.78 46.81
CA ASN A 59 -20.80 21.08 48.06
C ASN A 59 -22.03 20.15 48.11
N ARG A 60 -21.69 18.85 48.22
CA ARG A 60 -22.10 17.87 49.26
C ARG A 60 -23.60 17.75 49.60
N PRO A 61 -24.23 16.56 49.43
CA PRO A 61 -25.64 16.41 49.77
C PRO A 61 -25.81 16.23 51.29
N THR A 62 -26.52 17.19 51.89
CA THR A 62 -27.19 17.03 53.17
C THR A 62 -28.65 16.69 52.90
N ARG A 63 -29.11 15.66 53.59
CA ARG A 63 -30.46 15.09 53.66
C ARG A 63 -31.45 16.09 54.27
N GLN A 64 -32.62 16.30 53.64
CA GLN A 64 -33.93 16.60 54.28
C GLN A 64 -35.06 16.62 53.22
N THR A 65 -36.06 15.72 53.33
CA THR A 65 -37.51 16.01 53.63
C THR A 65 -38.24 16.76 52.51
N ASN A 66 -39.36 16.34 51.90
CA ASN A 66 -40.58 15.68 52.36
C ASN A 66 -41.32 15.03 51.16
N SER A 67 -42.16 14.01 51.41
CA SER A 67 -43.62 14.06 51.16
C SER A 67 -44.23 12.66 51.06
N THR A 68 -44.79 12.23 52.19
CA THR A 68 -46.09 11.58 52.37
C THR A 68 -46.64 10.73 51.21
N ARG A 69 -46.45 9.41 51.31
CA ARG A 69 -47.46 8.43 50.89
C ARG A 69 -47.78 7.52 52.08
N THR A 70 -48.90 7.82 52.71
CA THR A 70 -49.61 6.93 53.61
C THR A 70 -49.95 5.65 52.85
N ILE A 71 -49.29 4.54 53.20
CA ILE A 71 -49.75 3.20 52.84
C ILE A 71 -50.21 2.55 54.12
N THR A 72 -51.52 2.63 54.33
CA THR A 72 -52.28 1.85 55.30
C THR A 72 -52.14 0.37 54.94
N ILE A 73 -51.51 -0.42 55.81
CA ILE A 73 -51.58 -1.88 55.74
C ILE A 73 -52.68 -2.32 56.72
N PRO A 74 -53.72 -3.02 56.26
CA PRO A 74 -54.89 -3.36 57.04
C PRO A 74 -54.63 -4.54 57.99
N ILE A 75 -55.21 -4.43 59.19
CA ILE A 75 -55.50 -5.54 60.10
C ILE A 75 -56.58 -6.41 59.45
N PRO A 76 -56.44 -7.75 59.43
CA PRO A 76 -57.59 -8.63 59.39
C PRO A 76 -57.89 -9.18 60.78
N ALA A 77 -59.09 -8.87 61.25
CA ALA A 77 -59.80 -9.62 62.28
C ALA A 77 -60.43 -10.88 61.66
N ASN A 78 -60.27 -12.03 62.32
CA ASN A 78 -61.31 -13.04 62.58
C ASN A 78 -60.66 -14.20 63.36
N GLU A 79 -61.03 -14.43 64.61
CA GLU A 79 -62.16 -15.24 65.06
C GLU A 79 -62.05 -16.73 64.69
N ASN A 80 -61.72 -17.54 65.70
CA ASN A 80 -62.44 -18.75 66.14
C ASN A 80 -61.75 -19.22 67.45
N LYS A 81 -62.36 -19.05 68.64
CA LYS A 81 -63.25 -20.02 69.34
C LYS A 81 -62.67 -21.45 69.25
N ILE A 82 -62.31 -22.12 70.35
CA ILE A 82 -63.23 -22.83 71.25
C ILE A 82 -62.50 -23.31 72.54
N THR A 83 -63.10 -22.98 73.71
CA THR A 83 -63.24 -23.67 75.02
C THR A 83 -62.02 -24.10 75.86
N ASN A 84 -61.90 -23.62 77.12
CA ASN A 84 -62.50 -24.15 78.39
C ASN A 84 -61.65 -25.35 78.90
N GLU A 85 -61.11 -25.43 80.13
CA GLU A 85 -61.79 -25.36 81.43
C GLU A 85 -60.80 -24.99 82.57
N ASN A 86 -61.27 -24.14 83.49
CA ASN A 86 -60.92 -24.14 84.92
C ASN A 86 -61.95 -25.10 85.59
N PRO A 87 -61.72 -25.76 86.75
CA PRO A 87 -61.72 -24.99 88.01
C PRO A 87 -61.01 -25.62 89.24
N ARG A 88 -60.59 -24.72 90.17
CA ARG A 88 -60.78 -24.78 91.65
C ARG A 88 -60.12 -25.95 92.44
N VAL A 89 -59.84 -25.93 93.76
CA VAL A 89 -59.83 -25.03 94.95
C VAL A 89 -59.30 -25.94 96.08
N SER A 90 -58.61 -25.40 97.09
CA SER A 90 -58.68 -25.71 98.54
C SER A 90 -57.34 -25.35 99.20
N SER A 91 -57.18 -24.38 100.12
CA SER A 91 -57.93 -24.01 101.34
C SER A 91 -58.08 -25.16 102.35
N ALA A 92 -57.23 -25.18 103.37
CA ALA A 92 -57.60 -25.60 104.72
C ALA A 92 -56.59 -25.04 105.75
N TYR A 93 -57.11 -24.17 106.61
CA TYR A 93 -56.61 -23.84 107.94
C TYR A 93 -56.63 -25.09 108.84
N VAL A 94 -55.61 -25.30 109.67
CA VAL A 94 -55.74 -25.95 110.98
C VAL A 94 -54.79 -25.28 111.98
N SER A 95 -55.34 -24.89 113.12
CA SER A 95 -54.71 -24.44 114.37
C SER A 95 -55.54 -25.10 115.51
N PRO A 96 -55.18 -25.03 116.80
CA PRO A 96 -53.97 -25.41 117.54
C PRO A 96 -54.30 -26.47 118.65
N ASN A 97 -53.30 -26.97 119.40
CA ASN A 97 -53.41 -27.09 120.88
C ASN A 97 -52.08 -27.51 121.59
N PRO A 98 -51.86 -27.09 122.87
CA PRO A 98 -50.62 -27.24 123.67
C PRO A 98 -50.76 -28.38 124.73
N PRO A 99 -49.76 -28.75 125.59
CA PRO A 99 -49.30 -27.92 126.74
C PRO A 99 -47.82 -28.07 127.21
N SER A 100 -47.45 -27.15 128.13
CA SER A 100 -46.51 -27.25 129.27
C SER A 100 -44.99 -27.34 129.07
N SER A 101 -44.29 -26.21 129.22
CA SER A 101 -43.25 -25.98 130.27
C SER A 101 -42.61 -24.58 130.13
N PRO A 102 -42.42 -23.80 131.23
CA PRO A 102 -41.99 -22.41 131.14
C PRO A 102 -40.47 -22.29 131.31
N LEU A 103 -39.70 -22.23 130.21
CA LEU A 103 -38.27 -21.82 130.17
C LEU A 103 -37.74 -21.81 128.72
N ALA A 104 -38.33 -21.05 127.80
CA ALA A 104 -37.84 -21.00 126.39
C ALA A 104 -38.26 -19.77 125.55
N THR A 105 -38.65 -18.65 126.16
CA THR A 105 -39.18 -17.50 125.40
C THR A 105 -38.12 -16.71 124.62
N GLU A 106 -36.86 -16.72 125.03
CA GLU A 106 -35.80 -15.94 124.36
C GLU A 106 -35.31 -16.60 123.05
N LYS A 107 -35.15 -17.93 123.04
CA LYS A 107 -34.74 -18.71 121.86
C LYS A 107 -35.80 -18.76 120.75
N LEU A 108 -37.08 -18.56 121.07
CA LEU A 108 -38.17 -18.54 120.09
C LEU A 108 -38.24 -17.23 119.30
N TRP A 109 -37.88 -16.11 119.92
CA TRP A 109 -37.74 -14.82 119.24
C TRP A 109 -36.55 -14.81 118.29
N GLU A 110 -35.39 -15.31 118.73
CA GLU A 110 -34.23 -15.46 117.85
C GLU A 110 -34.53 -16.39 116.67
N LYS A 111 -35.21 -17.52 116.90
CA LYS A 111 -35.60 -18.44 115.83
C LYS A 111 -36.67 -17.86 114.89
N GLY A 112 -37.60 -17.06 115.41
CA GLY A 112 -38.61 -16.36 114.62
C GLY A 112 -38.01 -15.26 113.75
N ILE A 113 -37.07 -14.49 114.30
CA ILE A 113 -36.33 -13.45 113.57
C ILE A 113 -35.43 -14.09 112.52
N LEU A 114 -34.64 -15.11 112.86
CA LEU A 114 -33.78 -15.85 111.92
C LEU A 114 -34.59 -16.48 110.79
N SER A 115 -35.71 -17.14 111.08
CA SER A 115 -36.58 -17.70 110.04
C SER A 115 -37.16 -16.63 109.12
N THR A 116 -37.44 -15.44 109.62
CA THR A 116 -37.96 -14.31 108.81
C THR A 116 -36.85 -13.69 107.96
N VAL A 117 -35.64 -13.58 108.52
CA VAL A 117 -34.44 -13.13 107.81
C VAL A 117 -34.04 -14.12 106.72
N ASP A 118 -34.05 -15.43 107.00
CA ASP A 118 -33.80 -16.49 106.02
C ASP A 118 -34.85 -16.49 104.91
N ALA A 119 -36.13 -16.32 105.25
CA ALA A 119 -37.19 -16.18 104.25
C ALA A 119 -37.01 -14.92 103.39
N LYS A 120 -36.55 -13.81 103.97
CA LYS A 120 -36.25 -12.56 103.24
C LYS A 120 -34.98 -12.67 102.39
N LEU A 121 -33.95 -13.36 102.87
CA LEU A 121 -32.74 -13.68 102.11
C LEU A 121 -33.07 -14.59 100.93
N GLY A 122 -33.91 -15.61 101.13
CA GLY A 122 -34.41 -16.46 100.05
C GLY A 122 -35.27 -15.68 99.04
N GLN A 123 -36.04 -14.69 99.47
CA GLN A 123 -36.73 -13.75 98.56
C GLN A 123 -35.74 -12.87 97.79
N MET A 124 -34.71 -12.34 98.46
CA MET A 124 -33.66 -11.54 97.81
C MET A 124 -32.85 -12.35 96.80
N GLU A 125 -32.51 -13.60 97.10
CA GLU A 125 -31.82 -14.49 96.16
C GLU A 125 -32.68 -14.81 94.94
N ARG A 126 -33.98 -15.05 95.13
CA ARG A 126 -34.93 -15.23 94.02
C ARG A 126 -35.05 -13.98 93.17
N LEU A 127 -35.24 -12.81 93.80
CA LEU A 127 -35.31 -11.53 93.08
C LEU A 127 -34.01 -11.22 92.36
N LYS A 128 -32.85 -11.53 92.96
CA LYS A 128 -31.55 -11.38 92.30
C LYS A 128 -31.45 -12.30 91.09
N LYS A 129 -31.84 -13.57 91.22
CA LYS A 129 -31.83 -14.53 90.11
C LYS A 129 -32.78 -14.11 89.00
N GLU A 130 -34.00 -13.70 89.33
CA GLU A 130 -34.97 -13.17 88.36
C GLU A 130 -34.44 -11.90 87.67
N LEU A 131 -33.75 -11.02 88.40
CA LEU A 131 -33.13 -9.83 87.82
C LEU A 131 -31.96 -10.20 86.90
N ASP A 132 -31.09 -11.12 87.31
CA ASP A 132 -29.98 -11.63 86.51
C ASP A 132 -30.51 -12.31 85.23
N ASP A 133 -31.56 -13.14 85.32
CA ASP A 133 -32.22 -13.78 84.17
C ASP A 133 -32.83 -12.74 83.21
N VAL A 134 -33.48 -11.69 83.72
CA VAL A 134 -34.03 -10.59 82.90
C VAL A 134 -32.93 -9.78 82.24
N ILE A 135 -31.83 -9.49 82.96
CA ILE A 135 -30.68 -8.78 82.43
C ILE A 135 -30.02 -9.62 81.33
N GLU A 136 -29.78 -10.90 81.56
CA GLU A 136 -29.16 -11.82 80.61
C GLU A 136 -30.05 -11.99 79.36
N THR A 137 -31.37 -12.16 79.54
CA THR A 137 -32.32 -12.20 78.42
C THR A 137 -32.30 -10.90 77.61
N ARG A 138 -32.22 -9.74 78.27
CA ARG A 138 -32.19 -8.44 77.59
C ARG A 138 -30.86 -8.18 76.89
N ILE A 139 -29.75 -8.62 77.48
CA ILE A 139 -28.41 -8.58 76.88
C ILE A 139 -28.38 -9.48 75.65
N GLN A 140 -28.88 -10.72 75.74
CA GLN A 140 -28.95 -11.66 74.62
C GLN A 140 -29.83 -11.11 73.49
N ALA A 141 -31.03 -10.61 73.81
CA ALA A 141 -31.91 -10.00 72.80
C ALA A 141 -31.26 -8.78 72.12
N HIS A 142 -30.45 -8.00 72.84
CA HIS A 142 -29.69 -6.90 72.26
C HIS A 142 -28.54 -7.39 71.37
N TYR A 143 -27.82 -8.44 71.77
CA TYR A 143 -26.79 -9.10 70.93
C TYR A 143 -27.40 -9.67 69.65
N ASP A 144 -28.48 -10.45 69.74
CA ASP A 144 -29.17 -11.02 68.58
C ASP A 144 -29.67 -9.91 67.63
N SER A 145 -30.18 -8.80 68.18
CA SER A 145 -30.58 -7.65 67.36
C SER A 145 -29.39 -6.96 66.70
N MET A 146 -28.22 -6.92 67.35
CA MET A 146 -27.00 -6.33 66.80
C MET A 146 -26.41 -7.23 65.72
N GLU A 147 -26.37 -8.54 65.94
CA GLU A 147 -25.93 -9.53 64.97
C GLU A 147 -26.77 -9.46 63.68
N LYS A 148 -28.11 -9.43 63.79
CA LYS A 148 -29.00 -9.25 62.63
C LYS A 148 -28.75 -7.94 61.87
N LYS A 149 -28.47 -6.84 62.58
CA LYS A 149 -28.15 -5.55 61.95
C LYS A 149 -26.78 -5.59 61.26
N LEU A 150 -25.79 -6.24 61.89
CA LEU A 150 -24.45 -6.41 61.34
C LEU A 150 -24.49 -7.28 60.09
N GLU A 151 -25.23 -8.39 60.12
CA GLU A 151 -25.45 -9.27 58.99
C GLU A 151 -26.17 -8.56 57.84
N ALA A 152 -27.24 -7.81 58.14
CA ALA A 152 -27.92 -6.99 57.13
C ALA A 152 -27.02 -5.91 56.51
N LEU A 153 -26.14 -5.29 57.31
CA LEU A 153 -25.14 -4.33 56.80
C LEU A 153 -24.11 -5.00 55.90
N PHE A 154 -23.62 -6.20 56.26
CA PHE A 154 -22.68 -6.95 55.44
C PHE A 154 -23.31 -7.42 54.14
N GLU A 155 -24.56 -7.90 54.17
CA GLU A 155 -25.26 -8.33 52.98
C GLU A 155 -25.54 -7.13 52.05
N ALA A 156 -25.96 -5.99 52.60
CA ALA A 156 -26.13 -4.76 51.83
C ALA A 156 -24.81 -4.25 51.22
N GLN A 157 -23.70 -4.33 51.96
CA GLN A 157 -22.38 -3.99 51.41
C GLN A 157 -21.95 -4.96 50.31
N ARG A 158 -22.16 -6.27 50.52
CA ARG A 158 -21.85 -7.31 49.54
C ARG A 158 -22.65 -7.12 48.25
N GLU A 159 -23.94 -6.83 48.38
CA GLU A 159 -24.83 -6.55 47.26
C GLU A 159 -24.42 -5.27 46.51
N LEU A 160 -24.05 -4.20 47.23
CA LEU A 160 -23.56 -2.96 46.62
C LEU A 160 -22.23 -3.17 45.87
N TYR A 161 -21.31 -3.97 46.42
CA TYR A 161 -20.07 -4.32 45.72
C TYR A 161 -20.33 -5.17 44.49
N LYS A 162 -21.25 -6.14 44.58
CA LYS A 162 -21.67 -6.95 43.44
C LYS A 162 -22.27 -6.06 42.34
N PHE A 163 -23.20 -5.18 42.69
CA PHE A 163 -23.80 -4.23 41.74
C PHE A 163 -22.75 -3.30 41.10
N LYS A 164 -21.79 -2.80 41.88
CA LYS A 164 -20.71 -1.95 41.35
C LYS A 164 -19.80 -2.73 40.40
N MET A 165 -19.45 -3.97 40.73
CA MET A 165 -18.67 -4.84 39.84
C MET A 165 -19.45 -5.14 38.57
N ASP A 166 -20.72 -5.52 38.68
CA ASP A 166 -21.58 -5.82 37.53
C ASP A 166 -21.75 -4.59 36.62
N ALA A 167 -21.95 -3.39 37.18
CA ALA A 167 -22.03 -2.15 36.42
C ALA A 167 -20.71 -1.79 35.71
N GLN A 168 -19.56 -2.03 36.35
CA GLN A 168 -18.25 -1.81 35.73
C GLN A 168 -17.96 -2.84 34.63
N LEU A 169 -18.34 -4.09 34.85
CA LEU A 169 -18.24 -5.15 33.85
C LEU A 169 -19.15 -4.85 32.66
N ASP A 170 -20.40 -4.44 32.87
CA ASP A 170 -21.32 -4.07 31.80
C ASP A 170 -20.80 -2.86 31.00
N ALA A 171 -20.25 -1.85 31.66
CA ALA A 171 -19.62 -0.70 31.00
C ALA A 171 -18.40 -1.12 30.16
N LYS A 172 -17.56 -2.02 30.68
CA LYS A 172 -16.39 -2.54 29.95
C LYS A 172 -16.77 -3.45 28.80
N THR A 173 -17.81 -4.27 28.97
CA THR A 173 -18.37 -5.10 27.89
C THR A 173 -18.88 -4.23 26.76
N LYS A 174 -19.63 -3.16 27.05
CA LYS A 174 -20.10 -2.20 26.04
C LYS A 174 -18.96 -1.48 25.31
N GLU A 175 -17.92 -1.06 26.03
CA GLU A 175 -16.72 -0.47 25.40
C GLU A 175 -16.03 -1.47 24.46
N VAL A 176 -15.93 -2.75 24.85
CA VAL A 176 -15.37 -3.80 24.00
C VAL A 176 -16.26 -4.08 22.79
N GLU A 177 -17.59 -4.11 22.96
CA GLU A 177 -18.55 -4.24 21.84
C GLU A 177 -18.40 -3.08 20.84
N GLU A 178 -18.33 -1.83 21.32
CA GLU A 178 -18.13 -0.66 20.46
C GLU A 178 -16.80 -0.72 19.70
N ILE A 179 -15.72 -1.14 20.36
CA ILE A 179 -14.41 -1.34 19.70
C ILE A 179 -14.48 -2.46 18.66
N LEU A 180 -15.16 -3.57 18.96
CA LEU A 180 -15.33 -4.67 18.02
C LEU A 180 -16.15 -4.25 16.80
N ASP A 181 -17.25 -3.52 17.00
CA ASP A 181 -18.08 -2.99 15.92
C ASP A 181 -17.30 -2.00 15.05
N GLN A 182 -16.53 -1.11 15.67
CA GLN A 182 -15.61 -0.21 14.96
C GLN A 182 -14.60 -1.00 14.11
N LYS A 183 -13.97 -2.03 14.69
CA LYS A 183 -13.00 -2.86 13.97
C LYS A 183 -13.64 -3.70 12.86
N ILE A 184 -14.85 -4.19 13.05
CA ILE A 184 -15.62 -4.89 12.01
C ILE A 184 -15.91 -3.94 10.85
N ASN A 185 -16.27 -2.68 11.12
CA ASN A 185 -16.49 -1.68 10.09
C ASN A 185 -15.19 -1.31 9.36
N ASP A 186 -14.09 -1.10 10.08
CA ASP A 186 -12.76 -0.87 9.47
C ASP A 186 -12.38 -2.02 8.52
N ILE A 187 -12.56 -3.28 8.95
CA ILE A 187 -12.27 -4.47 8.13
C ILE A 187 -13.18 -4.54 6.90
N LYS A 188 -14.48 -4.24 7.04
CA LYS A 188 -15.40 -4.20 5.88
C LYS A 188 -14.97 -3.16 4.87
N THR A 189 -14.60 -1.97 5.33
CA THR A 189 -14.15 -0.86 4.47
C THR A 189 -12.86 -1.22 3.75
N LEU A 190 -11.91 -1.82 4.47
CA LEU A 190 -10.65 -2.31 3.90
C LEU A 190 -10.89 -3.43 2.86
N ASN A 191 -11.82 -4.34 3.12
CA ASN A 191 -12.16 -5.43 2.22
C ASN A 191 -12.80 -4.92 0.92
N LEU A 192 -13.70 -3.93 1.02
CA LEU A 192 -14.28 -3.26 -0.15
C LEU A 192 -13.19 -2.57 -0.98
N SER A 193 -12.31 -1.80 -0.34
CA SER A 193 -11.19 -1.14 -1.01
C SER A 193 -10.24 -2.15 -1.68
N THR A 194 -9.93 -3.25 -1.01
CA THR A 194 -9.07 -4.32 -1.56
C THR A 194 -9.75 -5.01 -2.76
N GLN A 195 -11.07 -5.18 -2.72
CA GLN A 195 -11.84 -5.77 -3.81
C GLN A 195 -11.87 -4.86 -5.05
N GLU A 196 -12.01 -3.56 -4.86
CA GLU A 196 -11.90 -2.55 -5.93
C GLU A 196 -10.50 -2.56 -6.56
N ASP A 197 -9.44 -2.59 -5.74
CA ASP A 197 -8.07 -2.67 -6.22
C ASP A 197 -7.80 -3.97 -6.99
N LEU A 198 -8.33 -5.11 -6.53
CA LEU A 198 -8.25 -6.38 -7.25
C LEU A 198 -8.92 -6.30 -8.63
N GLN A 199 -10.10 -5.67 -8.72
CA GLN A 199 -10.77 -5.48 -10.00
C GLN A 199 -9.97 -4.56 -10.92
N ARG A 200 -9.39 -3.47 -10.40
CA ARG A 200 -8.54 -2.57 -11.15
C ARG A 200 -7.29 -3.26 -11.68
N ILE A 201 -6.60 -4.04 -10.85
CA ILE A 201 -5.42 -4.83 -11.24
C ILE A 201 -5.80 -5.86 -12.31
N LYS A 202 -6.96 -6.53 -12.16
CA LYS A 202 -7.46 -7.46 -13.17
C LYS A 202 -7.72 -6.76 -14.51
N GLY A 203 -8.32 -5.57 -14.50
CA GLY A 203 -8.52 -4.75 -15.70
C GLY A 203 -7.19 -4.35 -16.35
N GLN A 204 -6.21 -3.87 -15.57
CA GLN A 204 -4.88 -3.56 -16.07
C GLN A 204 -4.17 -4.77 -16.69
N LYS A 205 -4.30 -5.95 -16.07
CA LYS A 205 -3.74 -7.20 -16.60
C LYS A 205 -4.33 -7.54 -17.97
N MET A 206 -5.64 -7.39 -18.15
CA MET A 206 -6.28 -7.63 -19.45
C MET A 206 -5.75 -6.67 -20.53
N ILE A 207 -5.62 -5.38 -20.20
CA ILE A 207 -5.04 -4.38 -21.12
C ILE A 207 -3.60 -4.75 -21.51
N ILE A 208 -2.77 -5.14 -20.53
CA ILE A 208 -1.39 -5.55 -20.80
C ILE A 208 -1.34 -6.81 -21.67
N GLU A 209 -2.23 -7.77 -21.45
CA GLU A 209 -2.30 -8.99 -22.25
C GLU A 209 -2.74 -8.69 -23.70
N ASP A 210 -3.71 -7.80 -23.89
CA ASP A 210 -4.14 -7.35 -25.21
C ASP A 210 -3.03 -6.57 -25.94
N MET A 211 -2.33 -5.66 -25.23
CA MET A 211 -1.17 -4.96 -25.77
C MET A 211 -0.05 -5.93 -26.16
N ALA A 212 0.22 -6.97 -25.36
CA ALA A 212 1.23 -7.97 -25.67
C ALA A 212 0.88 -8.79 -26.92
N LYS A 213 -0.41 -9.13 -27.09
CA LYS A 213 -0.90 -9.78 -28.31
C LYS A 213 -0.74 -8.87 -29.52
N GLU A 214 -1.15 -7.61 -29.42
CA GLU A 214 -1.00 -6.62 -30.51
C GLU A 214 0.47 -6.40 -30.88
N PHE A 215 1.37 -6.31 -29.89
CA PHE A 215 2.80 -6.20 -30.14
C PHE A 215 3.38 -7.43 -30.82
N SER A 216 2.97 -8.64 -30.40
CA SER A 216 3.40 -9.88 -31.04
C SER A 216 2.93 -9.95 -32.49
N GLU A 217 1.68 -9.56 -32.76
CA GLU A 217 1.11 -9.54 -34.10
C GLU A 217 1.83 -8.51 -34.99
N LYS A 218 2.01 -7.28 -34.50
CA LYS A 218 2.76 -6.23 -35.22
C LYS A 218 4.20 -6.63 -35.47
N THR A 219 4.86 -7.31 -34.53
CA THR A 219 6.23 -7.82 -34.72
C THR A 219 6.28 -8.88 -35.81
N SER A 220 5.32 -9.81 -35.82
CA SER A 220 5.20 -10.81 -36.89
C SER A 220 4.92 -10.18 -38.26
N ASN A 221 4.03 -9.19 -38.32
CA ASN A 221 3.75 -8.43 -39.54
C ASN A 221 4.97 -7.63 -40.02
N LEU A 222 5.76 -7.07 -39.12
CA LEU A 222 6.99 -6.37 -39.46
C LEU A 222 8.05 -7.33 -39.99
N GLU A 223 8.15 -8.53 -39.41
CA GLU A 223 9.10 -9.54 -39.86
C GLU A 223 8.73 -10.14 -41.22
N THR A 224 7.44 -10.33 -41.49
CA THR A 224 6.95 -10.72 -42.84
C THR A 224 7.18 -9.60 -43.85
N THR A 225 6.91 -8.34 -43.49
CA THR A 225 7.20 -7.18 -44.36
C THR A 225 8.70 -7.05 -44.64
N LYS A 226 9.56 -7.25 -43.62
CA LYS A 226 11.02 -7.26 -43.78
C LYS A 226 11.46 -8.36 -44.74
N LYS A 227 10.92 -9.57 -44.62
CA LYS A 227 11.20 -10.67 -45.54
C LYS A 227 10.77 -10.34 -46.96
N ALA A 228 9.58 -9.77 -47.15
CA ALA A 228 9.09 -9.33 -48.46
C ALA A 228 9.98 -8.25 -49.09
N ILE A 229 10.43 -7.26 -48.32
CA ILE A 229 11.36 -6.22 -48.81
C ILE A 229 12.71 -6.84 -49.18
N LEU A 230 13.25 -7.74 -48.35
CA LEU A 230 14.53 -8.40 -48.66
C LEU A 230 14.43 -9.26 -49.92
N GLN A 231 13.29 -9.91 -50.15
CA GLN A 231 13.02 -10.65 -51.38
C GLN A 231 12.91 -9.71 -52.59
N ASP A 232 12.10 -8.65 -52.54
CA ASP A 232 11.97 -7.68 -53.65
C ASP A 232 13.31 -7.00 -53.97
N VAL A 233 14.09 -6.64 -52.96
CA VAL A 233 15.44 -6.11 -53.16
C VAL A 233 16.36 -7.15 -53.80
N GLY A 234 16.29 -8.41 -53.36
CA GLY A 234 17.05 -9.51 -53.95
C GLY A 234 16.70 -9.73 -55.42
N GLU A 235 15.41 -9.81 -55.75
CA GLU A 235 14.90 -9.96 -57.12
C GLU A 235 15.35 -8.78 -58.01
N LYS A 236 15.28 -7.55 -57.51
CA LYS A 236 15.77 -6.38 -58.26
C LYS A 236 17.28 -6.33 -58.42
N LEU A 237 18.03 -6.84 -57.44
CA LEU A 237 19.49 -6.93 -57.54
C LEU A 237 19.88 -7.95 -58.61
N GLU A 238 19.20 -9.09 -58.67
CA GLU A 238 19.36 -10.10 -59.71
C GLU A 238 18.94 -9.56 -61.10
N GLU A 239 17.82 -8.82 -61.18
CA GLU A 239 17.40 -8.15 -62.41
C GLU A 239 18.42 -7.07 -62.86
N LEU A 240 19.03 -6.35 -61.92
CA LEU A 240 20.07 -5.37 -62.23
C LEU A 240 21.34 -6.08 -62.70
N GLU A 241 21.76 -7.15 -62.03
CA GLU A 241 22.94 -7.93 -62.39
C GLU A 241 22.80 -8.56 -63.78
N THR A 242 21.63 -9.12 -64.10
CA THR A 242 21.33 -9.64 -65.44
C THR A 242 21.37 -8.54 -66.50
N LYS A 243 20.77 -7.37 -66.27
CA LYS A 243 20.86 -6.21 -67.19
C LYS A 243 22.28 -5.69 -67.36
N VAL A 244 23.05 -5.63 -66.28
CA VAL A 244 24.47 -5.21 -66.34
C VAL A 244 25.29 -6.21 -67.14
N ASN A 245 25.08 -7.51 -66.94
CA ASN A 245 25.75 -8.55 -67.71
C ASN A 245 25.36 -8.51 -69.20
N GLU A 246 24.09 -8.26 -69.52
CA GLU A 246 23.62 -8.07 -70.90
C GLU A 246 24.26 -6.84 -71.54
N LEU A 247 24.32 -5.70 -70.84
CA LEU A 247 25.00 -4.49 -71.30
C LEU A 247 26.51 -4.71 -71.49
N MET A 248 27.15 -5.44 -70.59
CA MET A 248 28.57 -5.79 -70.71
C MET A 248 28.81 -6.66 -71.95
N SER A 249 27.97 -7.67 -72.18
CA SER A 249 28.05 -8.51 -73.37
C SER A 249 27.78 -7.74 -74.67
N GLU A 250 26.80 -6.83 -74.67
CA GLU A 250 26.55 -5.95 -75.81
C GLU A 250 27.73 -5.01 -76.07
N THR A 251 28.31 -4.45 -75.00
CA THR A 251 29.48 -3.58 -75.08
C THR A 251 30.70 -4.32 -75.62
N GLU A 252 30.95 -5.54 -75.14
CA GLU A 252 32.02 -6.42 -75.62
C GLU A 252 31.84 -6.74 -77.11
N SER A 253 30.61 -7.07 -77.54
CA SER A 253 30.30 -7.29 -78.96
C SER A 253 30.52 -6.03 -79.81
N ARG A 254 30.16 -4.85 -79.31
CA ARG A 254 30.41 -3.57 -80.00
C ARG A 254 31.90 -3.27 -80.11
N VAL A 255 32.67 -3.48 -79.04
CA VAL A 255 34.14 -3.32 -79.05
C VAL A 255 34.74 -4.25 -80.08
N GLN A 256 34.38 -5.53 -80.08
CA GLN A 256 34.89 -6.50 -81.05
C GLN A 256 34.51 -6.15 -82.50
N ASN A 257 33.30 -5.60 -82.72
CA ASN A 257 32.91 -5.10 -84.04
C ASN A 257 33.73 -3.88 -84.48
N VAL A 258 34.03 -2.97 -83.56
CA VAL A 258 34.91 -1.81 -83.83
C VAL A 258 36.33 -2.28 -84.10
N GLU A 259 36.86 -3.21 -83.33
CA GLU A 259 38.17 -3.84 -83.57
C GLU A 259 38.20 -4.50 -84.94
N ASN A 260 37.22 -5.34 -85.29
CA ASN A 260 37.14 -5.97 -86.61
C ASN A 260 37.08 -4.95 -87.75
N ARG A 261 36.36 -3.83 -87.56
CA ARG A 261 36.31 -2.73 -88.53
C ARG A 261 37.64 -2.00 -88.62
N ALA A 262 38.30 -1.75 -87.50
CA ALA A 262 39.61 -1.13 -87.45
C ALA A 262 40.64 -2.03 -88.15
N THR A 263 40.69 -3.32 -87.85
CA THR A 263 41.55 -4.29 -88.52
C THR A 263 41.29 -4.33 -90.02
N LYS A 264 40.04 -4.42 -90.47
CA LYS A 264 39.71 -4.36 -91.91
C LYS A 264 40.10 -3.03 -92.55
N THR A 265 39.96 -1.92 -91.84
CA THR A 265 40.34 -0.60 -92.35
C THR A 265 41.87 -0.51 -92.48
N LEU A 266 42.62 -0.99 -91.48
CA LEU A 266 44.08 -1.06 -91.52
C LEU A 266 44.57 -1.99 -92.63
N GLU A 267 43.93 -3.15 -92.83
CA GLU A 267 44.23 -4.06 -93.95
C GLU A 267 43.94 -3.40 -95.31
N LEU A 268 42.85 -2.64 -95.43
CA LEU A 268 42.54 -1.88 -96.64
C LEU A 268 43.54 -0.74 -96.87
N GLU A 269 43.95 -0.03 -95.81
CA GLU A 269 44.98 1.00 -95.88
C GLU A 269 46.33 0.42 -96.30
N GLU A 270 46.73 -0.73 -95.75
CA GLU A 270 47.93 -1.48 -96.16
C GLU A 270 47.85 -1.90 -97.63
N LYS A 271 46.70 -2.41 -98.07
CA LYS A 271 46.48 -2.80 -99.48
C LYS A 271 46.48 -1.59 -100.43
N ILE A 272 45.89 -0.47 -100.03
CA ILE A 272 45.88 0.76 -100.82
C ILE A 272 47.30 1.31 -100.91
N THR A 273 48.01 1.45 -99.79
CA THR A 273 49.39 1.94 -99.77
C THR A 273 50.34 1.04 -100.56
N SER A 274 50.19 -0.29 -100.44
CA SER A 274 50.94 -1.26 -101.25
C SER A 274 50.65 -1.11 -102.74
N ASN A 275 49.38 -1.08 -103.15
CA ASN A 275 48.99 -0.89 -104.56
C ASN A 275 49.46 0.46 -105.11
N LEU A 276 49.37 1.52 -104.32
CA LEU A 276 49.82 2.86 -104.71
C LEU A 276 51.34 2.90 -104.87
N SER A 277 52.07 2.21 -103.99
CA SER A 277 53.53 2.04 -104.11
C SER A 277 53.90 1.29 -105.39
N VAL A 278 53.22 0.18 -105.71
CA VAL A 278 53.45 -0.58 -106.94
C VAL A 278 53.12 0.28 -108.18
N GLN A 279 52.01 1.02 -108.17
CA GLN A 279 51.66 1.93 -109.26
C GLN A 279 52.66 3.06 -109.44
N MET A 280 53.17 3.64 -108.34
CA MET A 280 54.22 4.65 -108.39
C MET A 280 55.52 4.08 -108.94
N GLU A 281 55.88 2.85 -108.55
CA GLU A 281 57.07 2.17 -109.07
C GLU A 281 56.93 1.85 -110.57
N GLU A 282 55.74 1.41 -111.00
CA GLU A 282 55.44 1.15 -112.41
C GLU A 282 55.41 2.44 -113.25
N GLN A 283 54.84 3.52 -112.73
CA GLN A 283 54.91 4.84 -113.37
C GLN A 283 56.34 5.39 -113.41
N ALA A 284 57.12 5.23 -112.33
CA ALA A 284 58.51 5.64 -112.30
C ALA A 284 59.31 4.86 -113.35
N ASN A 285 59.12 3.54 -113.44
CA ASN A 285 59.75 2.71 -114.46
C ASN A 285 59.33 3.11 -115.86
N LYS A 286 58.05 3.40 -116.10
CA LYS A 286 57.56 3.87 -117.39
C LYS A 286 58.13 5.23 -117.79
N ILE A 287 58.24 6.17 -116.85
CA ILE A 287 58.88 7.47 -117.07
C ILE A 287 60.37 7.29 -117.33
N VAL A 288 61.05 6.39 -116.60
CA VAL A 288 62.45 6.07 -116.85
C VAL A 288 62.62 5.46 -118.24
N GLU A 289 61.77 4.54 -118.65
CA GLU A 289 61.84 3.87 -119.95
C GLU A 289 61.51 4.83 -121.11
N GLU A 290 60.47 5.66 -120.95
CA GLU A 290 60.13 6.72 -121.90
C GLU A 290 61.26 7.76 -121.98
N LYS A 291 61.87 8.16 -120.86
CA LYS A 291 63.00 9.08 -120.87
C LYS A 291 64.28 8.47 -121.44
N VAL A 292 64.51 7.17 -121.23
CA VAL A 292 65.63 6.45 -121.85
C VAL A 292 65.42 6.34 -123.36
N GLU A 293 64.18 6.12 -123.82
CA GLU A 293 63.89 6.04 -125.26
C GLU A 293 63.85 7.43 -125.92
N ASP A 294 63.33 8.46 -125.25
CA ASP A 294 63.47 9.87 -125.63
C ASP A 294 64.96 10.22 -125.77
N LEU A 295 65.79 9.91 -124.77
CA LEU A 295 67.24 10.15 -124.83
C LEU A 295 67.91 9.35 -125.94
N ARG A 296 67.46 8.12 -126.23
CA ARG A 296 67.97 7.34 -127.36
C ARG A 296 67.56 7.93 -128.71
N MET A 297 66.33 8.45 -128.82
CA MET A 297 65.87 9.16 -130.02
C MET A 297 66.58 10.49 -130.18
N GLU A 298 66.77 11.25 -129.11
CA GLU A 298 67.52 12.51 -129.09
C GLU A 298 68.98 12.28 -129.47
N ILE A 299 69.65 11.25 -128.93
CA ILE A 299 71.02 10.87 -129.32
C ILE A 299 71.07 10.42 -130.79
N LYS A 300 70.10 9.63 -131.28
CA LYS A 300 70.03 9.25 -132.70
C LYS A 300 69.80 10.48 -133.60
N LYS A 301 68.98 11.42 -133.14
CA LYS A 301 68.66 12.67 -133.83
C LYS A 301 69.87 13.60 -133.84
N GLU A 302 70.59 13.76 -132.73
CA GLU A 302 71.86 14.48 -132.62
C GLU A 302 72.97 13.83 -133.46
N ILE A 303 73.03 12.50 -133.59
CA ILE A 303 73.98 11.82 -134.49
C ILE A 303 73.65 12.08 -135.97
N VAL A 304 72.38 12.26 -136.32
CA VAL A 304 71.93 12.62 -137.68
C VAL A 304 72.08 14.11 -137.93
N GLU A 305 71.88 14.95 -136.91
CA GLU A 305 72.05 16.41 -136.96
C GLU A 305 73.53 16.81 -136.98
N LEU A 306 74.43 16.13 -136.24
CA LEU A 306 75.89 16.29 -136.35
C LEU A 306 76.44 15.90 -137.73
N LYS A 307 75.75 15.04 -138.47
CA LYS A 307 76.07 14.72 -139.88
C LYS A 307 75.50 15.73 -140.89
N LYS A 308 74.50 16.53 -140.51
CA LYS A 308 73.89 17.56 -141.36
C LYS A 308 74.38 18.98 -141.04
N LEU A 309 74.85 19.24 -139.83
CA LEU A 309 75.41 20.53 -139.35
C LEU A 309 76.88 20.74 -139.73
N GLY A 310 77.30 20.19 -140.87
CA GLY A 310 78.54 20.54 -141.58
C GLY A 310 78.31 21.49 -142.76
N ALA A 311 77.06 21.87 -143.06
CA ALA A 311 76.73 22.83 -144.11
C ALA A 311 75.56 23.73 -143.65
N ASP A 312 75.90 25.00 -143.40
CA ASP A 312 75.06 26.19 -143.34
C ASP A 312 74.13 26.44 -142.13
N LEU A 313 74.71 27.25 -141.22
CA LEU A 313 74.17 28.43 -140.51
C LEU A 313 72.64 28.67 -140.41
N ALA A 314 72.23 28.95 -139.17
CA ALA A 314 71.55 30.19 -138.70
C ALA A 314 70.20 30.02 -137.96
N SER A 315 70.28 30.32 -136.65
CA SER A 315 69.47 31.30 -135.90
C SER A 315 67.94 31.15 -135.78
N LYS A 316 67.52 31.19 -134.50
CA LYS A 316 66.19 31.37 -133.88
C LYS A 316 65.33 30.11 -133.70
N ASP A 317 65.08 29.81 -132.41
CA ASP A 317 63.83 29.22 -131.84
C ASP A 317 64.05 28.37 -130.57
N ILE A 318 65.16 28.60 -129.84
CA ILE A 318 65.35 28.00 -128.50
C ILE A 318 64.74 28.88 -127.37
N GLN A 319 64.44 30.16 -127.62
CA GLN A 319 63.87 31.06 -126.60
C GLN A 319 62.36 30.88 -126.37
N GLU A 320 61.60 30.38 -127.36
CA GLU A 320 60.14 30.21 -127.25
C GLU A 320 59.78 28.97 -126.41
N VAL A 321 60.51 27.86 -126.61
CA VAL A 321 60.35 26.62 -125.86
C VAL A 321 60.68 26.79 -124.35
N VAL A 322 61.64 27.68 -124.01
CA VAL A 322 61.98 27.99 -122.61
C VAL A 322 60.90 28.86 -121.93
N GLN A 323 60.13 29.64 -122.69
CA GLN A 323 59.07 30.48 -122.16
C GLN A 323 57.78 29.67 -121.89
N GLU A 324 57.40 28.76 -122.78
CA GLU A 324 56.27 27.84 -122.56
C GLU A 324 56.46 26.94 -121.34
N PHE A 325 57.70 26.50 -121.07
CA PHE A 325 58.02 25.70 -119.88
C PHE A 325 57.88 26.49 -118.58
N LYS A 326 58.16 27.80 -118.59
CA LYS A 326 57.93 28.69 -117.44
C LYS A 326 56.45 28.95 -117.20
N ASP A 327 55.66 29.09 -118.25
CA ASP A 327 54.22 29.33 -118.15
C ASP A 327 53.48 28.07 -117.67
N MET A 328 53.93 26.87 -118.05
CA MET A 328 53.40 25.61 -117.53
C MET A 328 53.74 25.43 -116.03
N ASN A 329 54.96 25.75 -115.61
CA ASN A 329 55.37 25.64 -114.22
C ASN A 329 54.63 26.65 -113.31
N THR A 330 54.36 27.86 -113.80
CA THR A 330 53.55 28.85 -113.04
C THR A 330 52.08 28.46 -112.95
N THR A 331 51.55 27.74 -113.94
CA THR A 331 50.18 27.21 -113.90
C THR A 331 50.05 26.09 -112.87
N LEU A 332 51.04 25.18 -112.81
CA LEU A 332 51.12 24.10 -111.82
C LEU A 332 51.20 24.62 -110.37
N GLU A 333 52.01 25.65 -110.12
CA GLU A 333 52.11 26.31 -108.80
C GLU A 333 50.78 26.96 -108.38
N LYS A 334 50.04 27.58 -109.31
CA LYS A 334 48.71 28.13 -109.02
C LYS A 334 47.69 27.05 -108.65
N THR A 335 47.67 25.92 -109.37
CA THR A 335 46.79 24.80 -109.04
C THR A 335 47.14 24.15 -107.70
N LYS A 336 48.43 24.04 -107.36
CA LYS A 336 48.86 23.52 -106.06
C LYS A 336 48.37 24.40 -104.91
N LYS A 337 48.55 25.72 -105.02
CA LYS A 337 48.02 26.68 -104.04
C LYS A 337 46.49 26.62 -103.92
N GLY A 338 45.78 26.45 -105.04
CA GLY A 338 44.32 26.30 -105.01
C GLY A 338 43.85 25.02 -104.30
N ILE A 339 44.61 23.92 -104.39
CA ILE A 339 44.32 22.67 -103.66
C ILE A 339 44.62 22.84 -102.16
N ASP A 340 45.74 23.47 -101.81
CA ASP A 340 46.11 23.72 -100.41
C ASP A 340 45.09 24.64 -99.71
N GLU A 341 44.62 25.69 -100.39
CA GLU A 341 43.56 26.58 -99.88
C GLU A 341 42.23 25.85 -99.69
N LEU A 342 41.87 24.92 -100.59
CA LEU A 342 40.64 24.15 -100.51
C LEU A 342 40.68 23.12 -99.37
N LEU A 343 41.83 22.48 -99.17
CA LEU A 343 42.07 21.59 -98.03
C LEU A 343 42.00 22.36 -96.70
N GLU A 344 42.64 23.52 -96.61
CA GLU A 344 42.63 24.33 -95.40
C GLU A 344 41.22 24.84 -95.07
N GLN A 345 40.44 25.24 -96.08
CA GLN A 345 39.03 25.60 -95.93
C GLN A 345 38.18 24.41 -95.43
N LYS A 346 38.36 23.22 -96.01
CA LYS A 346 37.66 21.99 -95.59
C LYS A 346 37.99 21.59 -94.15
N THR A 347 39.26 21.70 -93.74
CA THR A 347 39.68 21.42 -92.37
C THR A 347 39.03 22.40 -91.39
N ARG A 348 39.02 23.70 -91.70
CA ARG A 348 38.33 24.71 -90.86
C ARG A 348 36.82 24.47 -90.75
N ASP A 349 36.18 24.03 -91.82
CA ASP A 349 34.74 23.72 -91.81
C ASP A 349 34.42 22.47 -90.98
N ILE A 350 35.30 21.46 -91.02
CA ILE A 350 35.20 20.24 -90.19
C ILE A 350 35.42 20.58 -88.71
N ASP A 351 36.45 21.37 -88.39
CA ASP A 351 36.73 21.79 -87.02
C ASP A 351 35.55 22.58 -86.43
N LYS A 352 34.99 23.54 -87.19
CA LYS A 352 33.77 24.26 -86.78
C LYS A 352 32.58 23.34 -86.54
N ALA A 353 32.38 22.33 -87.39
CA ALA A 353 31.28 21.39 -87.23
C ALA A 353 31.48 20.48 -86.00
N MET A 354 32.71 20.08 -85.71
CA MET A 354 33.06 19.33 -84.49
C MET A 354 32.86 20.17 -83.23
N ASP A 355 33.35 21.41 -83.21
CA ASP A 355 33.19 22.33 -82.08
C ASP A 355 31.71 22.63 -81.79
N GLN A 356 30.88 22.78 -82.82
CA GLN A 356 29.44 22.95 -82.65
C GLN A 356 28.79 21.70 -82.03
N LYS A 357 29.18 20.50 -82.48
CA LYS A 357 28.67 19.25 -81.90
C LYS A 357 29.13 19.04 -80.46
N LEU A 358 30.41 19.27 -80.16
CA LEU A 358 30.96 19.21 -78.80
C LEU A 358 30.22 20.15 -77.85
N ASN A 359 30.03 21.41 -78.25
CA ASN A 359 29.28 22.40 -77.45
C ASN A 359 27.81 21.99 -77.24
N SER A 360 27.18 21.35 -78.21
CA SER A 360 25.80 20.86 -78.06
C SER A 360 25.70 19.66 -77.12
N ILE A 361 26.69 18.76 -77.13
CA ILE A 361 26.78 17.62 -76.21
C ILE A 361 27.04 18.11 -74.79
N ASP A 362 27.99 19.03 -74.58
CA ASP A 362 28.28 19.62 -73.26
C ASP A 362 27.06 20.32 -72.67
N LYS A 363 26.28 21.05 -73.48
CA LYS A 363 25.02 21.63 -73.02
C LYS A 363 24.03 20.56 -72.58
N ILE A 364 23.83 19.50 -73.35
CA ILE A 364 22.88 18.43 -73.01
C ILE A 364 23.31 17.69 -71.73
N VAL A 365 24.61 17.39 -71.60
CA VAL A 365 25.18 16.70 -70.43
C VAL A 365 25.05 17.57 -69.19
N ASN A 366 25.46 18.84 -69.25
CA ASN A 366 25.34 19.75 -68.11
C ASN A 366 23.89 19.96 -67.69
N THR A 367 22.96 20.15 -68.63
CA THR A 367 21.54 20.35 -68.30
C THR A 367 20.95 19.10 -67.64
N LYS A 368 21.25 17.89 -68.14
CA LYS A 368 20.78 16.64 -67.52
C LYS A 368 21.42 16.40 -66.16
N MET A 369 22.71 16.66 -66.00
CA MET A 369 23.41 16.50 -64.73
C MET A 369 22.84 17.44 -63.67
N GLU A 370 22.60 18.70 -64.02
CA GLU A 370 22.02 19.70 -63.12
C GLU A 370 20.58 19.36 -62.73
N THR A 371 19.79 18.80 -63.67
CA THR A 371 18.43 18.32 -63.37
C THR A 371 18.45 17.13 -62.40
N ILE A 372 19.32 16.13 -62.64
CA ILE A 372 19.45 14.96 -61.77
C ILE A 372 19.95 15.33 -60.37
N VAL A 373 20.91 16.25 -60.29
CA VAL A 373 21.42 16.76 -59.00
C VAL A 373 20.31 17.47 -58.24
N ASN A 374 19.59 18.40 -58.88
CA ASN A 374 18.48 19.10 -58.23
C ASN A 374 17.34 18.17 -57.78
N GLU A 375 16.94 17.19 -58.61
CA GLU A 375 15.90 16.23 -58.25
C GLU A 375 16.33 15.36 -57.05
N LYS A 376 17.58 14.87 -57.05
CA LYS A 376 18.09 14.10 -55.92
C LYS A 376 18.23 14.95 -54.65
N GLU A 377 18.73 16.17 -54.76
CA GLU A 377 18.90 17.08 -53.64
C GLU A 377 17.56 17.49 -53.01
N GLN A 378 16.51 17.71 -53.82
CA GLN A 378 15.15 17.90 -53.33
C GLN A 378 14.57 16.66 -52.67
N SER A 379 14.77 15.47 -53.26
CA SER A 379 14.28 14.21 -52.68
C SER A 379 14.94 13.89 -51.34
N PHE A 380 16.24 14.17 -51.23
CA PHE A 380 17.01 13.96 -50.01
C PHE A 380 16.63 14.97 -48.93
N SER A 381 16.48 16.25 -49.29
CA SER A 381 16.02 17.30 -48.37
C SER A 381 14.64 16.98 -47.79
N LYS A 382 13.67 16.55 -48.61
CA LYS A 382 12.36 16.12 -48.13
C LYS A 382 12.44 14.92 -47.17
N LYS A 383 13.33 13.95 -47.46
CA LYS A 383 13.50 12.77 -46.61
C LYS A 383 14.12 13.13 -45.25
N VAL A 384 15.10 14.02 -45.25
CA VAL A 384 15.74 14.56 -44.04
C VAL A 384 14.74 15.39 -43.23
N GLU A 385 13.88 16.19 -43.88
CA GLU A 385 12.85 16.99 -43.22
C GLU A 385 11.80 16.12 -42.53
N VAL A 386 11.31 15.06 -43.19
CA VAL A 386 10.37 14.09 -42.58
C VAL A 386 11.03 13.37 -41.40
N GLN A 387 12.26 12.89 -41.54
CA GLN A 387 12.97 12.24 -40.43
C GLN A 387 13.25 13.21 -39.26
N SER A 388 13.53 14.48 -39.56
CA SER A 388 13.66 15.54 -38.54
C SER A 388 12.34 15.75 -37.78
N MET A 389 11.20 15.78 -38.47
CA MET A 389 9.89 15.88 -37.84
C MET A 389 9.59 14.67 -36.94
N ASP A 390 9.90 13.45 -37.40
CA ASP A 390 9.71 12.22 -36.62
C ASP A 390 10.59 12.21 -35.36
N VAL A 391 11.88 12.56 -35.49
CA VAL A 391 12.80 12.68 -34.35
C VAL A 391 12.33 13.73 -33.35
N ASN A 392 11.84 14.88 -33.82
CA ASN A 392 11.31 15.92 -32.96
C ASN A 392 10.00 15.50 -32.27
N SER A 393 9.15 14.71 -32.93
CA SER A 393 7.93 14.15 -32.33
C SER A 393 8.27 13.15 -31.22
N LEU A 394 9.20 12.24 -31.47
CA LEU A 394 9.70 11.27 -30.48
C LEU A 394 10.39 11.98 -29.31
N LYS A 395 11.15 13.04 -29.57
CA LYS A 395 11.79 13.83 -28.51
C LYS A 395 10.77 14.53 -27.61
N ARG A 396 9.66 15.03 -28.19
CA ARG A 396 8.54 15.58 -27.39
C ARG A 396 7.83 14.50 -26.59
N GLU A 397 7.51 13.36 -27.20
CA GLU A 397 6.82 12.26 -26.51
C GLU A 397 7.68 11.70 -25.37
N LEU A 398 8.99 11.52 -25.61
CA LEU A 398 9.95 11.09 -24.60
C LEU A 398 10.04 12.11 -23.47
N GLY A 399 10.13 13.41 -23.79
CA GLY A 399 10.15 14.48 -22.79
C GLY A 399 8.88 14.50 -21.92
N GLN A 400 7.71 14.28 -22.52
CA GLN A 400 6.44 14.24 -21.80
C GLN A 400 6.34 13.00 -20.89
N LYS A 401 6.75 11.82 -21.37
CA LYS A 401 6.80 10.60 -20.54
C LYS A 401 7.80 10.71 -19.40
N LEU A 402 8.92 11.39 -19.62
CA LEU A 402 9.94 11.63 -18.59
C LEU A 402 9.40 12.57 -17.50
N LEU A 403 8.67 13.62 -17.90
CA LEU A 403 7.98 14.51 -16.96
C LEU A 403 6.90 13.76 -16.17
N GLU A 404 6.09 12.91 -16.81
CA GLU A 404 5.09 12.09 -16.10
C GLU A 404 5.73 11.12 -15.10
N THR A 405 6.85 10.49 -15.46
CA THR A 405 7.56 9.58 -14.55
C THR A 405 8.16 10.33 -13.37
N GLU A 406 8.73 11.51 -13.60
CA GLU A 406 9.25 12.35 -12.52
C GLU A 406 8.13 12.83 -11.58
N THR A 407 6.98 13.21 -12.12
CA THR A 407 5.81 13.59 -11.33
C THR A 407 5.29 12.40 -10.49
N ARG A 408 5.27 11.19 -11.07
CA ARG A 408 4.90 9.97 -10.34
C ARG A 408 5.91 9.63 -9.23
N MET A 409 7.20 9.79 -9.48
CA MET A 409 8.25 9.61 -8.47
C MET A 409 8.05 10.58 -7.30
N GLN A 410 7.79 11.86 -7.57
CA GLN A 410 7.53 12.84 -6.52
C GLN A 410 6.27 12.51 -5.71
N ALA A 411 5.20 12.03 -6.36
CA ALA A 411 4.01 11.54 -5.66
C ALA A 411 4.32 10.33 -4.77
N LEU A 412 5.18 9.42 -5.23
CA LEU A 412 5.58 8.22 -4.49
C LEU A 412 6.44 8.58 -3.26
N ASP A 413 7.36 9.53 -3.40
CA ASP A 413 8.12 10.10 -2.27
C ASP A 413 7.21 10.80 -1.27
N GLY A 414 6.20 11.53 -1.75
CA GLY A 414 5.18 12.16 -0.91
C GLY A 414 4.38 11.14 -0.11
N PHE A 415 3.93 10.07 -0.78
CA PHE A 415 3.23 8.95 -0.15
C PHE A 415 4.11 8.26 0.90
N GLN A 416 5.38 7.98 0.58
CA GLN A 416 6.31 7.34 1.50
C GLN A 416 6.53 8.19 2.76
N LYS A 417 6.65 9.52 2.62
CA LYS A 417 6.76 10.43 3.77
C LYS A 417 5.50 10.41 4.63
N GLN A 418 4.32 10.51 4.04
CA GLN A 418 3.04 10.47 4.77
C GLN A 418 2.83 9.13 5.47
N PHE A 419 3.19 8.03 4.83
CA PHE A 419 3.11 6.69 5.40
C PHE A 419 4.04 6.55 6.61
N LEU A 420 5.29 6.98 6.49
CA LEU A 420 6.25 6.97 7.59
C LEU A 420 5.81 7.86 8.75
N GLU A 421 5.22 9.02 8.48
CA GLU A 421 4.70 9.93 9.50
C GLU A 421 3.50 9.33 10.22
N THR A 422 2.61 8.65 9.50
CA THR A 422 1.47 7.92 10.07
C THR A 422 1.94 6.76 10.95
N LEU A 423 2.95 6.00 10.52
CA LEU A 423 3.54 4.92 11.33
C LEU A 423 4.22 5.46 12.58
N LYS A 424 4.95 6.58 12.49
CA LYS A 424 5.56 7.23 13.66
C LYS A 424 4.50 7.68 14.66
N LYS A 425 3.42 8.31 14.18
CA LYS A 425 2.30 8.76 15.02
C LYS A 425 1.62 7.57 15.70
N SER A 426 1.29 6.52 14.94
CA SER A 426 0.68 5.30 15.48
C SER A 426 1.57 4.61 16.52
N ASN A 427 2.88 4.56 16.29
CA ASN A 427 3.79 3.97 17.27
C ASN A 427 3.94 4.83 18.54
N ALA A 428 3.90 6.16 18.42
CA ALA A 428 3.89 7.07 19.58
C ALA A 428 2.61 6.91 20.41
N GLU A 429 1.44 6.80 19.75
CA GLU A 429 0.17 6.52 20.43
C GLU A 429 0.19 5.15 21.13
N ARG A 430 0.81 4.14 20.51
CA ARG A 430 1.01 2.82 21.13
C ARG A 430 1.90 2.89 22.37
N GLU A 431 2.98 3.67 22.32
CA GLU A 431 3.87 3.86 23.48
C GLU A 431 3.16 4.59 24.63
N ASP A 432 2.34 5.60 24.33
CA ASP A 432 1.55 6.31 25.34
C ASP A 432 0.48 5.41 25.99
N LEU A 433 -0.19 4.58 25.18
CA LEU A 433 -1.12 3.55 25.67
C LEU A 433 -0.41 2.53 26.57
N MET A 434 0.77 2.05 26.18
CA MET A 434 1.56 1.12 26.98
C MET A 434 2.03 1.75 28.30
N SER A 435 2.45 3.01 28.27
CA SER A 435 2.82 3.78 29.48
C SER A 435 1.62 3.95 30.42
N THR A 436 0.45 4.28 29.88
CA THR A 436 -0.79 4.41 30.63
C THR A 436 -1.24 3.08 31.24
N LEU A 437 -1.14 1.98 30.47
CA LEU A 437 -1.46 0.64 30.95
C LEU A 437 -0.50 0.23 32.08
N LYS A 438 0.80 0.48 31.92
CA LYS A 438 1.80 0.20 32.95
C LYS A 438 1.49 0.95 34.25
N LYS A 439 1.20 2.26 34.19
CA LYS A 439 0.78 3.04 35.37
C LYS A 439 -0.46 2.47 36.05
N LYS A 440 -1.44 1.98 35.28
CA LYS A 440 -2.65 1.35 35.83
C LYS A 440 -2.33 0.03 36.53
N ILE A 441 -1.44 -0.79 35.97
CA ILE A 441 -0.95 -2.03 36.59
C ILE A 441 -0.23 -1.70 37.89
N ASP A 442 0.73 -0.78 37.87
CA ASP A 442 1.49 -0.38 39.06
C ASP A 442 0.56 0.16 40.18
N THR A 443 -0.48 0.93 39.81
CA THR A 443 -1.49 1.43 40.76
C THR A 443 -2.37 0.30 41.30
N PHE A 444 -2.69 -0.69 40.48
CA PHE A 444 -3.46 -1.85 40.89
C PHE A 444 -2.66 -2.72 41.87
N ASP A 445 -1.39 -2.98 41.56
CA ASP A 445 -0.48 -3.75 42.41
C ASP A 445 -0.31 -3.06 43.77
N ALA A 446 -0.07 -1.74 43.79
CA ALA A 446 0.02 -0.98 45.04
C ALA A 446 -1.26 -1.08 45.91
N ARG A 447 -2.44 -1.08 45.28
CA ARG A 447 -3.73 -1.27 45.99
C ARG A 447 -3.91 -2.70 46.48
N MET A 448 -3.40 -3.68 45.76
CA MET A 448 -3.45 -5.09 46.18
C MET A 448 -2.51 -5.31 47.36
N ASP A 449 -1.30 -4.76 47.33
CA ASP A 449 -0.35 -4.80 48.45
C ASP A 449 -0.94 -4.13 49.71
N GLU A 450 -1.61 -2.99 49.56
CA GLU A 450 -2.32 -2.34 50.66
C GLU A 450 -3.41 -3.26 51.26
N LYS A 451 -4.21 -3.92 50.41
CA LYS A 451 -5.24 -4.86 50.86
C LYS A 451 -4.64 -6.09 51.54
N ILE A 452 -3.56 -6.64 51.01
CA ILE A 452 -2.83 -7.77 51.61
C ILE A 452 -2.34 -7.38 53.00
N SER A 453 -1.73 -6.19 53.14
CA SER A 453 -1.29 -5.65 54.43
C SER A 453 -2.44 -5.50 55.45
N ILE A 454 -3.61 -5.02 55.02
CA ILE A 454 -4.80 -4.94 55.87
C ILE A 454 -5.27 -6.34 56.31
N VAL A 455 -5.25 -7.32 55.41
CA VAL A 455 -5.62 -8.71 55.72
C VAL A 455 -4.64 -9.30 56.73
N ASP A 456 -3.33 -9.13 56.53
CA ASP A 456 -2.30 -9.59 57.46
C ASP A 456 -2.45 -8.96 58.84
N GLN A 457 -2.78 -7.66 58.91
CA GLN A 457 -3.04 -6.99 60.17
C GLN A 457 -4.26 -7.56 60.89
N ARG A 458 -5.34 -7.87 60.16
CA ARG A 458 -6.55 -8.50 60.72
C ARG A 458 -6.28 -9.93 61.16
N LEU A 459 -5.48 -10.70 60.43
CA LEU A 459 -5.06 -12.05 60.84
C LEU A 459 -4.27 -12.00 62.13
N LYS A 460 -3.32 -11.06 62.28
CA LYS A 460 -2.59 -10.85 63.53
C LYS A 460 -3.51 -10.48 64.70
N GLN A 461 -4.52 -9.64 64.47
CA GLN A 461 -5.52 -9.32 65.50
C GLN A 461 -6.35 -10.55 65.90
N LEU A 462 -6.72 -11.39 64.92
CA LEU A 462 -7.45 -12.62 65.17
C LEU A 462 -6.61 -13.61 66.00
N ASP A 463 -5.32 -13.75 65.70
CA ASP A 463 -4.40 -14.60 66.47
C ASP A 463 -4.30 -14.15 67.94
N VAL A 464 -4.28 -12.83 68.19
CA VAL A 464 -4.32 -12.28 69.56
C VAL A 464 -5.61 -12.65 70.27
N VAL A 465 -6.76 -12.46 69.63
CA VAL A 465 -8.08 -12.80 70.21
C VAL A 465 -8.20 -14.30 70.48
N VAL A 466 -7.74 -15.15 69.56
CA VAL A 466 -7.71 -16.60 69.75
C VAL A 466 -6.80 -16.98 70.91
N GLY A 467 -5.65 -16.33 71.06
CA GLY A 467 -4.76 -16.50 72.21
C GLY A 467 -5.41 -16.10 73.54
N GLU A 468 -6.09 -14.96 73.59
CA GLU A 468 -6.82 -14.49 74.77
C GLU A 468 -7.96 -15.45 75.15
N LEU A 469 -8.76 -15.89 74.18
CA LEU A 469 -9.80 -16.91 74.39
C LEU A 469 -9.22 -18.22 74.91
N GLY A 470 -8.08 -18.65 74.37
CA GLY A 470 -7.35 -19.83 74.85
C GLY A 470 -6.95 -19.71 76.32
N ASN A 471 -6.42 -18.55 76.72
CA ASN A 471 -6.06 -18.25 78.11
C ASN A 471 -7.30 -18.22 79.03
N LEU A 472 -8.38 -17.62 78.57
CA LEU A 472 -9.64 -17.53 79.31
C LEU A 472 -10.25 -18.93 79.51
N LEU A 473 -10.22 -19.79 78.49
CA LEU A 473 -10.63 -21.18 78.57
C LEU A 473 -9.76 -21.99 79.57
N MET A 474 -8.44 -21.74 79.60
CA MET A 474 -7.57 -22.35 80.61
C MET A 474 -7.91 -21.89 82.03
N GLN A 475 -8.19 -20.60 82.24
CA GLN A 475 -8.62 -20.08 83.55
C GLN A 475 -9.96 -20.68 83.98
N LEU A 476 -10.90 -20.84 83.05
CA LEU A 476 -12.21 -21.44 83.34
C LEU A 476 -12.06 -22.92 83.72
N LYS A 477 -11.20 -23.67 83.01
CA LYS A 477 -10.85 -25.05 83.36
C LYS A 477 -10.18 -25.15 84.73
N SER A 478 -9.27 -24.22 85.08
CA SER A 478 -8.61 -24.24 86.39
C SER A 478 -9.56 -23.88 87.53
N GLN A 479 -10.47 -22.92 87.32
CA GLN A 479 -11.53 -22.61 88.28
C GLN A 479 -12.51 -23.78 88.47
N GLN A 480 -12.89 -24.47 87.39
CA GLN A 480 -13.75 -25.65 87.45
C GLN A 480 -13.07 -26.82 88.18
N ALA A 481 -11.76 -27.02 87.97
CA ALA A 481 -10.97 -28.00 88.71
C ALA A 481 -10.90 -27.67 90.21
N ASN A 482 -10.69 -26.40 90.58
CA ASN A 482 -10.68 -25.95 91.96
C ASN A 482 -12.06 -26.05 92.65
N ALA A 483 -13.14 -25.75 91.92
CA ALA A 483 -14.51 -25.93 92.42
C ALA A 483 -14.86 -27.41 92.63
N SER A 484 -14.35 -28.30 91.77
CA SER A 484 -14.53 -29.76 91.90
C SER A 484 -13.73 -30.34 93.07
N ALA A 485 -12.58 -29.74 93.42
CA ALA A 485 -11.77 -30.14 94.57
C ALA A 485 -12.40 -29.72 95.93
N ALA A 486 -13.22 -28.67 95.97
CA ALA A 486 -13.90 -28.21 97.19
C ALA A 486 -15.14 -29.05 97.58
N ALA A 487 -15.60 -29.94 96.70
CA ALA A 487 -16.82 -30.73 96.89
C ALA A 487 -16.58 -32.20 97.29
N GLN A 488 -15.34 -32.61 97.58
CA GLN A 488 -15.05 -33.98 98.02
C GLN A 488 -14.83 -34.07 99.54
N PRO A 489 -15.57 -34.95 100.26
CA PRO A 489 -15.33 -35.21 101.67
C PRO A 489 -14.00 -35.97 101.90
N PRO A 490 -13.38 -35.84 103.08
CA PRO A 490 -12.05 -36.38 103.36
C PRO A 490 -12.09 -37.90 103.42
N THR A 491 -11.43 -38.58 102.48
CA THR A 491 -11.21 -40.02 102.53
C THR A 491 -9.74 -40.37 102.70
N LEU A 492 -9.52 -41.32 103.61
CA LEU A 492 -8.31 -41.90 104.19
C LEU A 492 -7.19 -42.34 103.22
N PRO A 493 -5.95 -42.53 103.72
CA PRO A 493 -4.81 -43.03 102.95
C PRO A 493 -4.87 -44.55 102.79
N PRO A 494 -4.41 -45.10 101.65
CA PRO A 494 -3.21 -45.98 101.65
C PRO A 494 -2.40 -45.83 100.34
N GLY A 495 -1.08 -46.07 100.28
CA GLY A 495 -0.43 -47.39 100.24
C GLY A 495 0.46 -47.48 98.97
N PRO A 496 1.59 -48.21 98.98
CA PRO A 496 2.70 -48.02 98.04
C PRO A 496 2.67 -48.91 96.78
N ALA A 497 3.32 -48.41 95.71
CA ALA A 497 3.92 -49.13 94.56
C ALA A 497 2.92 -49.86 93.60
N PRO A 498 3.22 -50.07 92.29
CA PRO A 498 4.54 -50.35 91.72
C PRO A 498 4.90 -49.65 90.39
N THR A 499 6.19 -49.71 90.07
CA THR A 499 6.73 -49.57 88.71
C THR A 499 6.14 -50.64 87.77
N PRO A 500 6.07 -50.37 86.45
CA PRO A 500 7.07 -51.02 85.60
C PRO A 500 7.54 -50.20 84.37
N SER A 501 8.77 -50.55 84.01
CA SER A 501 9.42 -50.54 82.71
C SER A 501 8.55 -50.68 81.45
N GLY A 502 8.98 -50.05 80.35
CA GLY A 502 8.95 -50.69 79.02
C GLY A 502 8.63 -49.83 77.79
N LYS A 503 9.69 -49.45 77.05
CA LYS A 503 9.86 -49.43 75.57
C LYS A 503 8.64 -49.21 74.64
N LYS A 504 8.75 -48.22 73.74
CA LYS A 504 8.89 -48.32 72.24
C LYS A 504 8.70 -46.93 71.61
N GLN A 505 9.69 -46.39 70.89
CA GLN A 505 9.83 -46.36 69.41
C GLN A 505 8.69 -45.63 68.67
N GLY A 506 9.06 -44.61 67.87
CA GLY A 506 8.27 -44.23 66.69
C GLY A 506 8.40 -42.78 66.19
N PHE A 507 9.26 -42.59 65.19
CA PHE A 507 8.96 -41.84 63.94
C PHE A 507 8.58 -40.33 63.98
N ASN A 508 9.54 -39.49 63.56
CA ASN A 508 9.34 -38.42 62.55
C ASN A 508 9.18 -39.12 61.16
N PRO A 509 8.66 -38.56 60.03
CA PRO A 509 8.48 -37.14 59.66
C PRO A 509 7.27 -36.79 58.73
N PHE A 510 6.85 -35.53 58.64
CA PHE A 510 6.27 -34.86 57.45
C PHE A 510 6.43 -33.34 57.72
N GLY A 511 6.96 -32.47 56.86
CA GLY A 511 7.11 -32.55 55.41
C GLY A 511 6.12 -31.61 54.74
N LYS A 512 6.43 -30.30 54.71
CA LYS A 512 6.33 -29.41 53.56
C LYS A 512 7.04 -28.10 53.84
#